data_AF-A0AAP9IFN6-F1
#
_entry.id   AF-A0AAP9IFN6-F1
#
_cell.length_a   1.000
_cell.length_b   1.000
_cell.length_c   1.000
_cell.angle_alpha   90.00
_cell.angle_beta   90.00
_cell.angle_gamma   90.00
#
_symmetry.space_group_name_H-M   'P 1'
#
loop_
_entity.id
_entity.type
_entity.pdbx_description
1 polymer ?
#
loop_
_entity_poly.entity_id
_entity_poly.type
_entity_poly.pdbx_seq_one_letter_code
_entity_poly.pdbx_strand_id
1 'polypeptide(L)'
;MSDFPWLLALAVGAIVVLAARQYRRQRQREAQNDAAPLRIVAAEVKHKREFPRSRRRAHEHQVMVVEDMLYEVTFRPITGGAIITLRLENADYHQLDTGIQGSLQLKGTRFIRFVPQQK
;
A
#
# COMPACT_ATOMS: atom_id res chain seq x y z
N MET A 1 1.22 50.70 -1.71
CA MET A 1 2.01 49.46 -1.60
C MET A 1 1.60 48.74 -0.32
N SER A 2 0.46 48.05 -0.31
CA SER A 2 0.06 47.10 0.73
C SER A 2 -1.25 46.39 0.34
N ASP A 3 -1.32 45.83 -0.86
CA ASP A 3 -2.48 45.07 -1.38
C ASP A 3 -2.25 43.54 -1.35
N PHE A 4 -1.54 43.04 -0.33
CA PHE A 4 -1.09 41.64 -0.24
C PHE A 4 -1.61 40.78 0.95
N PRO A 5 -2.11 41.29 2.11
CA PRO A 5 -2.52 40.41 3.21
C PRO A 5 -3.74 39.52 2.94
N TRP A 6 -4.70 39.96 2.14
CA TRP A 6 -5.91 39.17 1.83
C TRP A 6 -5.61 37.96 0.95
N LEU A 7 -4.71 38.11 -0.03
CA LEU A 7 -4.27 37.01 -0.89
C LEU A 7 -3.56 35.92 -0.07
N LEU A 8 -2.77 36.31 0.93
CA LEU A 8 -2.11 35.37 1.84
C LEU A 8 -3.12 34.62 2.73
N ALA A 9 -4.12 35.32 3.27
CA ALA A 9 -5.21 34.67 4.01
C ALA A 9 -6.01 33.67 3.15
N LEU A 10 -6.27 34.04 1.89
CA LEU A 10 -6.98 33.19 0.93
C LEU A 10 -6.15 31.95 0.57
N ALA A 11 -4.84 32.11 0.35
CA ALA A 11 -3.92 31.01 0.09
C ALA A 11 -3.82 30.04 1.29
N VAL A 12 -3.71 30.56 2.52
CA VAL A 12 -3.71 29.75 3.75
C VAL A 12 -5.03 28.99 3.90
N GLY A 13 -6.16 29.66 3.70
CA GLY A 13 -7.49 29.03 3.75
C GLY A 13 -7.62 27.88 2.74
N ALA A 14 -7.15 28.08 1.49
CA ALA A 14 -7.16 27.05 0.47
C ALA A 14 -6.31 25.82 0.84
N ILE A 15 -5.10 26.03 1.39
CA ILE A 15 -4.23 24.93 1.85
C ILE A 15 -4.91 24.13 2.96
N VAL A 16 -5.52 24.80 3.95
CA VAL A 16 -6.22 24.13 5.06
C VAL A 16 -7.37 23.27 4.54
N VAL A 17 -8.19 23.79 3.61
CA VAL A 17 -9.30 23.02 3.01
C VAL A 17 -8.79 21.83 2.21
N LEU A 18 -7.74 22.00 1.40
CA LEU A 18 -7.15 20.91 0.62
C LEU A 18 -6.54 19.83 1.50
N ALA A 19 -5.79 20.21 2.54
CA ALA A 19 -5.20 19.29 3.50
C ALA A 19 -6.28 18.51 4.27
N ALA A 20 -7.34 19.19 4.73
CA ALA A 20 -8.47 18.54 5.39
C ALA A 20 -9.19 17.55 4.46
N ARG A 21 -9.36 17.89 3.18
CA ARG A 21 -9.95 16.98 2.18
C ARG A 21 -9.07 15.75 1.94
N GLN A 22 -7.75 15.93 1.84
CA GLN A 22 -6.80 14.83 1.69
C GLN A 22 -6.81 13.91 2.92
N TYR A 23 -6.81 14.49 4.12
CA TYR A 23 -6.85 13.75 5.38
C TYR A 23 -8.14 12.93 5.53
N ARG A 24 -9.30 13.53 5.24
CA ARG A 24 -10.60 12.84 5.27
C ARG A 24 -10.61 11.66 4.30
N ARG A 25 -10.05 11.80 3.09
CA ARG A 25 -9.98 10.70 2.11
C ARG A 25 -9.12 9.53 2.61
N GLN A 26 -8.02 9.81 3.30
CA GLN A 26 -7.17 8.75 3.85
C GLN A 26 -7.89 7.98 4.97
N ARG A 27 -8.51 8.69 5.91
CA ARG A 27 -9.32 8.09 6.97
C ARG A 27 -10.51 7.29 6.44
N GLN A 28 -11.19 7.79 5.41
CA GLN A 28 -12.29 7.06 4.78
C GLN A 28 -11.84 5.73 4.17
N ARG A 29 -10.66 5.67 3.54
CA ARG A 29 -10.10 4.42 3.00
C ARG A 29 -9.78 3.41 4.09
N GLU A 30 -9.21 3.87 5.20
CA GLU A 30 -8.94 3.04 6.37
C GLU A 30 -10.25 2.48 6.95
N ALA A 31 -11.23 3.34 7.19
CA ALA A 31 -12.54 2.94 7.71
C ALA A 31 -13.27 1.97 6.76
N GLN A 32 -13.18 2.17 5.44
CA GLN A 32 -13.74 1.24 4.45
C GLN A 32 -13.04 -0.12 4.47
N ASN A 33 -11.71 -0.15 4.59
CA ASN A 33 -10.96 -1.39 4.72
C ASN A 33 -11.26 -2.10 6.04
N ASP A 34 -11.46 -1.36 7.13
CA ASP A 34 -11.79 -1.93 8.44
C ASP A 34 -13.26 -2.42 8.52
N ALA A 35 -14.17 -1.79 7.77
CA ALA A 35 -15.56 -2.23 7.62
C ALA A 35 -15.74 -3.33 6.54
N ALA A 36 -14.74 -3.55 5.68
CA ALA A 36 -14.84 -4.54 4.60
C ALA A 36 -14.91 -5.97 5.16
N PRO A 37 -15.76 -6.84 4.59
CA PRO A 37 -15.78 -8.24 4.96
C PRO A 37 -14.48 -8.94 4.53
N LEU A 38 -14.12 -10.00 5.26
CA LEU A 38 -13.01 -10.87 4.89
C LEU A 38 -13.35 -11.59 3.58
N ARG A 39 -12.51 -11.43 2.56
CA ARG A 39 -12.63 -12.08 1.26
C ARG A 39 -11.54 -13.13 1.11
N ILE A 40 -11.92 -14.36 0.78
CA ILE A 40 -11.00 -15.47 0.52
C ILE A 40 -11.02 -15.75 -0.97
N VAL A 41 -9.85 -15.67 -1.61
CA VAL A 41 -9.69 -15.86 -3.06
C VAL A 41 -8.62 -16.92 -3.29
N ALA A 42 -8.97 -17.97 -4.05
CA ALA A 42 -7.98 -18.93 -4.51
C ALA A 42 -7.05 -18.26 -5.53
N ALA A 43 -5.76 -18.16 -5.22
CA ALA A 43 -4.78 -17.43 -6.03
C ALA A 43 -3.40 -18.09 -6.03
N GLU A 44 -2.67 -17.85 -7.10
CA GLU A 44 -1.28 -18.26 -7.30
C GLU A 44 -0.34 -17.08 -7.12
N VAL A 45 0.81 -17.28 -6.46
CA VAL A 45 1.86 -16.28 -6.35
C VAL A 45 2.63 -16.20 -7.66
N LYS A 46 2.37 -15.18 -8.49
CA LYS A 46 2.99 -15.05 -9.82
C LYS A 46 4.37 -14.40 -9.77
N HIS A 47 4.51 -13.32 -8.99
CA HIS A 47 5.74 -12.55 -8.94
C HIS A 47 5.92 -11.94 -7.56
N LYS A 48 7.18 -11.91 -7.11
CA LYS A 48 7.59 -11.25 -5.87
C LYS A 48 8.64 -10.20 -6.20
N ARG A 49 8.54 -9.02 -5.60
CA ARG A 49 9.47 -7.91 -5.79
C ARG A 49 9.82 -7.26 -4.48
N GLU A 50 11.12 -7.10 -4.24
CA GLU A 50 11.67 -6.27 -3.17
C GLU A 50 12.30 -5.04 -3.80
N PHE A 51 12.06 -3.88 -3.21
CA PHE A 51 12.71 -2.65 -3.66
C PHE A 51 12.87 -1.67 -2.51
N PRO A 52 13.97 -0.90 -2.48
CA PRO A 52 14.16 0.12 -1.47
C PRO A 52 13.05 1.17 -1.60
N ARG A 53 12.50 1.61 -0.47
CA ARG A 53 11.53 2.70 -0.42
C ARG A 53 12.24 3.97 -0.85
N SER A 54 12.13 4.33 -2.13
CA SER A 54 12.82 5.49 -2.68
C SER A 54 12.49 6.75 -1.87
N ARG A 55 13.49 7.25 -1.12
CA ARG A 55 13.42 8.59 -0.56
C ARG A 55 13.65 9.55 -1.71
N ARG A 56 12.59 10.19 -2.19
CA ARG A 56 12.70 11.46 -2.94
C ARG A 56 13.23 12.54 -1.98
N ARG A 57 14.50 12.48 -1.60
CA ARG A 57 15.25 13.63 -1.09
C ARG A 57 16.61 13.62 -1.76
N ALA A 58 16.85 14.66 -2.54
CA ALA A 58 18.09 14.87 -3.23
C ALA A 58 19.19 15.16 -2.21
N HIS A 59 20.29 14.44 -2.43
CA HIS A 59 21.66 14.74 -2.03
C HIS A 59 21.99 14.59 -0.55
N GLU A 60 23.17 14.01 -0.37
CA GLU A 60 24.00 14.04 0.83
C GLU A 60 23.87 12.91 1.87
N HIS A 61 25.05 12.33 2.10
CA HIS A 61 25.51 11.44 3.16
C HIS A 61 25.16 9.95 3.05
N GLN A 62 26.18 9.20 2.60
CA GLN A 62 26.40 7.78 2.87
C GLN A 62 26.34 7.54 4.38
N VAL A 63 25.17 7.22 4.88
CA VAL A 63 25.01 6.51 6.15
C VAL A 63 24.44 5.16 5.75
N MET A 64 25.09 4.07 6.16
CA MET A 64 24.54 2.71 6.08
C MET A 64 23.28 2.64 6.94
N VAL A 65 22.19 3.22 6.47
CA VAL A 65 20.85 3.05 7.02
C VAL A 65 20.31 1.82 6.32
N VAL A 66 19.86 0.83 7.10
CA VAL A 66 19.02 -0.25 6.56
C VAL A 66 17.87 0.43 5.84
N GLU A 67 17.94 0.47 4.51
CA GLU A 67 16.96 1.21 3.72
C GLU A 67 15.61 0.50 3.89
N ASP A 68 14.57 1.25 4.27
CA ASP A 68 13.22 0.69 4.46
C ASP A 68 12.84 -0.07 3.18
N MET A 69 12.82 -1.40 3.24
CA MET A 69 12.48 -2.24 2.10
C MET A 69 10.97 -2.32 1.93
N LEU A 70 10.49 -2.24 0.69
CA LEU A 70 9.11 -2.51 0.33
C LEU A 70 9.00 -3.88 -0.33
N TYR A 71 8.05 -4.67 0.17
CA TYR A 71 7.77 -6.02 -0.27
C TYR A 71 6.45 -6.04 -1.02
N GLU A 72 6.48 -6.41 -2.29
CA GLU A 72 5.30 -6.46 -3.15
C GLU A 72 5.15 -7.85 -3.75
N VAL A 73 3.93 -8.39 -3.68
CA VAL A 73 3.59 -9.70 -4.24
C VAL A 73 2.41 -9.55 -5.18
N THR A 74 2.56 -10.16 -6.35
CA THR A 74 1.53 -10.24 -7.39
C THR A 74 0.87 -11.60 -7.35
N PHE A 75 -0.42 -11.61 -7.06
CA PHE A 75 -1.26 -12.79 -7.02
C PHE A 75 -2.15 -12.87 -8.26
N ARG A 76 -2.27 -14.06 -8.84
CA ARG A 76 -3.17 -14.35 -9.95
C ARG A 76 -4.32 -15.22 -9.44
N PRO A 77 -5.58 -14.75 -9.45
CA PRO A 77 -6.72 -15.58 -9.08
C PRO A 77 -6.86 -16.81 -9.99
N ILE A 78 -7.10 -17.98 -9.39
CA ILE A 78 -7.26 -19.27 -10.09
C ILE A 78 -8.64 -19.34 -10.76
N THR A 79 -9.67 -18.78 -10.12
CA THR A 79 -11.04 -18.72 -10.63
C THR A 79 -11.22 -17.79 -11.84
N GLY A 80 -10.14 -17.20 -12.35
CA GLY A 80 -10.19 -16.11 -13.30
C GLY A 80 -10.50 -14.78 -12.59
N GLY A 81 -9.86 -13.70 -13.04
CA GLY A 81 -10.02 -12.38 -12.44
C GLY A 81 -8.84 -11.44 -12.72
N ALA A 82 -8.96 -10.21 -12.23
CA ALA A 82 -7.87 -9.24 -12.28
C ALA A 82 -6.70 -9.69 -11.40
N ILE A 83 -5.48 -9.39 -11.85
CA ILE A 83 -4.26 -9.60 -11.08
C ILE A 83 -4.32 -8.71 -9.83
N ILE A 84 -3.98 -9.28 -8.67
CA ILE A 84 -4.02 -8.60 -7.37
C ILE A 84 -2.58 -8.35 -6.92
N THR A 85 -2.19 -7.09 -6.83
CA THR A 85 -0.87 -6.70 -6.35
C THR A 85 -0.99 -6.09 -4.96
N LEU A 86 -0.26 -6.66 -4.00
CA LEU A 86 -0.35 -6.25 -2.59
C LEU A 86 1.03 -5.98 -2.02
N ARG A 87 1.07 -5.03 -1.08
CA ARG A 87 2.24 -4.79 -0.24
C ARG A 87 2.13 -5.64 1.01
N LEU A 88 3.20 -6.36 1.32
CA LEU A 88 3.28 -7.25 2.45
C LEU A 88 4.32 -6.73 3.45
N GLU A 89 4.25 -7.23 4.67
CA GLU A 89 5.31 -7.09 5.64
C GLU A 89 6.45 -8.07 5.31
N ASN A 90 7.67 -7.76 5.79
CA ASN A 90 8.87 -8.57 5.55
C ASN A 90 8.63 -10.06 5.90
N ALA A 91 8.05 -10.32 7.07
CA ALA A 91 7.83 -11.67 7.56
C ALA A 91 6.87 -12.48 6.65
N ASP A 92 5.77 -11.89 6.21
CA ASP A 92 4.81 -12.55 5.32
C ASP A 92 5.37 -12.75 3.92
N TYR A 93 6.15 -11.79 3.42
CA TYR A 93 6.79 -11.88 2.12
C TYR A 93 7.76 -13.05 2.03
N HIS A 94 8.61 -13.26 3.04
CA HIS A 94 9.60 -14.32 3.03
C HIS A 94 9.01 -15.72 3.25
N GLN A 95 7.79 -15.83 3.78
CA GLN A 95 7.06 -17.11 3.89
C GLN A 95 6.42 -17.56 2.57
N LEU A 96 6.39 -16.69 1.55
CA LEU A 96 5.77 -16.98 0.27
C LEU A 96 6.81 -17.41 -0.75
N ASP A 97 6.54 -18.51 -1.46
CA ASP A 97 7.30 -18.90 -2.64
C ASP A 97 6.57 -18.54 -3.93
N THR A 98 7.30 -18.35 -5.02
CA THR A 98 6.70 -18.07 -6.32
C THR A 98 6.16 -19.38 -6.93
N GLY A 99 4.98 -19.34 -7.53
CA GLY A 99 4.30 -20.48 -8.15
C GLY A 99 3.44 -21.30 -7.18
N ILE A 100 3.43 -20.98 -5.88
CA ILE A 100 2.54 -21.67 -4.94
C ILE A 100 1.10 -21.18 -5.13
N GLN A 101 0.17 -22.14 -5.09
CA GLN A 101 -1.25 -21.90 -5.11
C GLN A 101 -1.80 -22.00 -3.69
N GLY A 102 -2.80 -21.19 -3.39
CA GLY A 102 -3.37 -21.15 -2.06
C GLY A 102 -4.55 -20.22 -1.94
N SER A 103 -4.99 -20.02 -0.69
CA SER A 103 -6.08 -19.12 -0.35
C SER A 103 -5.52 -17.78 0.12
N LEU A 104 -5.72 -16.75 -0.69
CA LEU A 104 -5.41 -15.36 -0.36
C LEU A 104 -6.57 -14.74 0.42
N GLN A 105 -6.32 -14.33 1.65
CA GLN A 105 -7.28 -13.65 2.51
C GLN A 105 -7.04 -12.14 2.50
N LEU A 106 -8.09 -11.39 2.17
CA LEU A 106 -8.05 -9.95 1.97
C LEU A 106 -9.16 -9.26 2.74
N LYS A 107 -8.89 -8.05 3.22
CA LYS A 107 -9.90 -7.17 3.81
C LYS A 107 -9.85 -5.81 3.09
N GLY A 108 -10.80 -5.58 2.19
CA GLY A 108 -10.75 -4.44 1.27
C GLY A 108 -9.49 -4.51 0.39
N THR A 109 -8.57 -3.55 0.55
CA THR A 109 -7.26 -3.54 -0.14
C THR A 109 -6.09 -4.05 0.70
N ARG A 110 -6.35 -4.55 1.92
CA ARG A 110 -5.32 -4.99 2.87
C ARG A 110 -5.12 -6.51 2.76
N PHE A 111 -3.86 -6.93 2.72
CA PHE A 111 -3.44 -8.32 2.88
C PHE A 111 -3.66 -8.75 4.34
N ILE A 112 -4.30 -9.90 4.56
CA ILE A 112 -4.48 -10.48 5.90
C ILE A 112 -3.58 -11.70 6.08
N ARG A 113 -3.68 -12.66 5.16
CA ARG A 113 -2.88 -13.88 5.20
C ARG A 113 -2.94 -14.59 3.85
N PHE A 114 -1.93 -15.38 3.55
CA PHE A 114 -1.98 -16.39 2.51
C PHE A 114 -1.82 -17.77 3.13
N VAL A 115 -2.70 -18.70 2.76
CA VAL A 115 -2.64 -20.09 3.20
C VAL A 115 -2.25 -20.95 2.00
N PRO A 116 -1.01 -21.47 1.94
CA PRO A 116 -0.60 -22.33 0.84
C PRO A 116 -1.44 -23.61 0.85
N GLN A 117 -1.90 -24.03 -0.33
CA GLN A 117 -2.52 -25.32 -0.50
C GLN A 117 -1.39 -26.36 -0.49
N GLN A 118 -1.29 -27.14 0.60
CA GLN A 118 -0.36 -28.27 0.63
C GLN A 118 -0.73 -29.22 -0.51
N LYS A 119 0.28 -29.59 -1.29
CA LYS A 119 0.15 -30.51 -2.41
C LYS A 119 0.25 -31.95 -1.93
#